data_AF-A0A1H9MXD1-F1
#
_entry.id   AF-A0A1H9MXD1-F1
#
_cell.length_a   1.000
_cell.length_b   1.000
_cell.length_c   1.000
_cell.angle_alpha   90.00
_cell.angle_beta   90.00
_cell.angle_gamma   90.00
#
_symmetry.space_group_name_H-M   'P 1'
#
loop_
_entity.id
_entity.type
_entity.pdbx_description
1 polymer ?
#
loop_
_entity_poly.entity_id
_entity_poly.type
_entity_poly.pdbx_seq_one_letter_code
_entity_poly.pdbx_strand_id
1 'polypeptide(L)'
;MLTPSAISHILQSPEIRQLGLAQLDGFIGPAHAFTAIGSRPYEYFAEEFQKPVVIAGFEALDVMQAILMLIRQLNAGRAEVGSGFARAASSHGNIRRKGW
;
A
#
# COMPACT_ATOMS: atom_id res chain seq x y z
N MET A 1 -0.92 7.75 -10.51
CA MET A 1 -0.20 6.55 -10.05
C MET A 1 0.38 6.89 -8.66
N LEU A 2 -0.13 6.31 -7.57
CA LEU A 2 0.43 6.53 -6.23
C LEU A 2 1.64 5.61 -6.06
N THR A 3 2.81 6.14 -6.36
CA THR A 3 4.10 5.49 -6.13
C THR A 3 4.62 5.85 -4.74
N PRO A 4 5.63 5.15 -4.18
CA PRO A 4 6.20 5.46 -2.87
C PRO A 4 6.52 6.95 -2.68
N SER A 5 7.04 7.63 -3.71
CA SER A 5 7.33 9.06 -3.68
C SER A 5 6.08 9.93 -3.42
N ALA A 6 4.94 9.57 -3.99
CA ALA A 6 3.70 10.30 -3.77
C ALA A 6 3.15 10.09 -2.35
N ILE A 7 3.24 8.86 -1.82
CA ILE A 7 2.87 8.55 -0.43
C ILE A 7 3.76 9.34 0.54
N SER A 8 5.07 9.37 0.31
CA SER A 8 6.01 10.15 1.13
C SER A 8 5.66 11.65 1.12
N HIS A 9 5.37 12.23 -0.04
CA HIS A 9 4.97 13.63 -0.13
C HIS A 9 3.67 13.92 0.63
N ILE A 10 2.68 13.04 0.56
CA ILE A 10 1.41 13.17 1.30
C ILE A 10 1.68 13.12 2.81
N LEU A 11 2.48 12.15 3.28
CA LEU A 11 2.78 11.98 4.70
C LEU A 11 3.71 13.07 5.27
N GLN A 12 4.46 13.76 4.42
CA GLN A 12 5.37 14.84 4.80
C GLN A 12 4.79 16.24 4.56
N SER A 13 3.62 16.36 3.91
CA SER A 13 2.95 17.64 3.68
C SER A 13 2.64 18.34 5.02
N PRO A 14 3.09 19.59 5.20
CA PRO A 14 2.75 20.40 6.37
C PRO A 14 1.25 20.59 6.50
N GLU A 15 0.51 20.73 5.40
CA GLU A 15 -0.95 20.92 5.44
C GLU A 15 -1.67 19.71 6.04
N ILE A 16 -1.27 18.49 5.67
CA ILE A 16 -1.88 17.27 6.23
C ILE A 16 -1.53 17.10 7.71
N ARG A 17 -0.28 17.42 8.10
CA ARG A 17 0.18 17.32 9.49
C ARG A 17 -0.40 18.41 10.40
N GLN A 18 -0.53 19.64 9.90
CA GLN A 18 -0.89 20.81 10.71
C GLN A 18 -2.40 21.08 10.71
N LEU A 19 -3.09 20.83 9.59
CA LEU A 19 -4.52 21.15 9.48
C LEU A 19 -5.42 19.94 9.77
N GLY A 20 -4.85 18.74 9.97
CA GLY A 20 -5.62 17.51 10.18
C GLY A 20 -6.57 17.16 9.02
N LEU A 21 -6.39 17.81 7.86
CA LEU A 21 -7.33 17.78 6.72
C LEU A 21 -7.42 16.43 6.03
N ALA A 22 -6.51 15.51 6.34
CA ALA A 22 -6.59 14.14 5.87
C ALA A 22 -6.03 13.20 6.95
N GLN A 23 -6.90 12.74 7.86
CA GLN A 23 -6.62 11.58 8.70
C GLN A 23 -6.58 10.34 7.80
N LEU A 24 -5.44 10.09 7.16
CA LEU A 24 -5.24 8.84 6.42
C LEU A 24 -4.88 7.74 7.41
N ASP A 25 -5.70 6.71 7.46
CA ASP A 25 -5.46 5.52 8.28
C ASP A 25 -4.67 4.44 7.54
N GLY A 26 -4.70 4.43 6.21
CA GLY A 26 -3.95 3.48 5.40
C GLY A 26 -4.07 3.75 3.91
N PHE A 27 -3.41 2.92 3.11
CA PHE A 27 -3.33 3.09 1.66
C PHE A 27 -3.80 1.83 0.91
N ILE A 28 -4.44 2.05 -0.23
CA ILE A 28 -4.65 1.00 -1.24
C ILE A 28 -3.65 1.22 -2.38
N GLY A 29 -2.73 0.26 -2.55
CA GLY A 29 -1.73 0.27 -3.61
C GLY A 29 -2.19 -0.52 -4.83
N PRO A 30 -1.80 -0.16 -6.06
CA PRO A 30 -2.21 -0.91 -7.24
C PRO A 30 -1.27 -2.10 -7.56
N ALA A 31 -1.86 -3.24 -7.95
CA ALA A 31 -1.16 -4.51 -8.22
C ALA A 31 -0.02 -4.42 -9.25
N HIS A 32 -0.17 -3.59 -10.29
CA HIS A 32 0.82 -3.49 -11.37
C HIS A 32 2.14 -2.87 -10.91
N ALA A 33 2.08 -1.86 -10.04
CA ALA A 33 3.27 -1.24 -9.47
C ALA A 33 3.97 -2.23 -8.53
N PHE A 34 3.21 -2.96 -7.72
CA PHE A 34 3.71 -3.96 -6.78
C PHE A 34 4.40 -5.15 -7.47
N THR A 35 3.89 -5.61 -8.61
CA THR A 35 4.52 -6.72 -9.35
C THR A 35 5.90 -6.34 -9.91
N ALA A 36 6.12 -5.05 -10.20
CA ALA A 36 7.37 -4.55 -10.75
C ALA A 36 8.45 -4.27 -9.70
N ILE A 37 8.08 -3.77 -8.51
CA ILE A 37 9.04 -3.32 -7.48
C ILE A 37 8.97 -4.13 -6.17
N GLY A 38 8.02 -5.06 -6.04
CA GLY A 38 7.77 -5.84 -4.82
C GLY A 38 7.13 -5.03 -3.68
N SER A 39 7.07 -5.63 -2.50
CA SER A 39 6.51 -5.03 -1.28
C SER A 39 7.45 -4.10 -0.53
N ARG A 40 8.77 -4.31 -0.65
CA ARG A 40 9.80 -3.60 0.12
C ARG A 40 9.66 -2.08 0.18
N PRO A 41 9.36 -1.36 -0.94
CA PRO A 41 9.22 0.09 -0.88
C PRO A 41 8.01 0.57 -0.07
N TYR A 42 7.05 -0.32 0.19
CA TYR A 42 5.83 -0.03 0.96
C TYR A 42 5.95 -0.43 2.43
N GLU A 43 6.86 -1.36 2.77
CA GLU A 43 7.12 -1.80 4.15
C GLU A 43 7.54 -0.63 5.04
N TYR A 44 8.33 0.31 4.49
CA TYR A 44 8.72 1.54 5.18
C TYR A 44 7.53 2.36 5.70
N PHE A 45 6.40 2.40 4.99
CA PHE A 45 5.22 3.16 5.45
C PHE A 45 4.49 2.48 6.61
N ALA A 46 4.48 1.14 6.59
CA ALA A 46 3.91 0.35 7.66
C ALA A 46 4.77 0.43 8.93
N GLU A 47 6.09 0.36 8.79
CA GLU A 47 7.04 0.41 9.91
C GLU A 47 7.17 1.81 10.51
N GLU A 48 7.49 2.82 9.69
CA GLU A 48 7.82 4.17 10.16
C GLU A 48 6.58 5.00 10.50
N PHE A 49 5.55 4.92 9.66
CA PHE A 49 4.36 5.78 9.79
C PHE A 49 3.17 5.08 10.41
N GLN A 50 3.28 3.78 10.70
CA GLN A 50 2.18 2.95 11.20
C GLN A 50 0.93 3.04 10.30
N LYS A 51 1.16 3.10 8.98
CA LYS A 51 0.08 3.15 7.98
C LYS A 51 0.08 1.87 7.15
N PRO A 52 -0.89 0.96 7.34
CA PRO A 52 -0.98 -0.26 6.55
C PRO A 52 -1.17 0.07 5.06
N VAL A 53 -0.63 -0.80 4.22
CA VAL A 53 -0.78 -0.72 2.77
C VAL A 53 -1.34 -2.04 2.27
N VAL A 54 -2.49 -2.03 1.61
CA VAL A 54 -3.06 -3.23 0.99
C VAL A 54 -3.09 -3.06 -0.52
N ILE A 55 -2.51 -4.03 -1.23
CA ILE A 55 -2.43 -4.01 -2.68
C ILE A 55 -3.71 -4.61 -3.26
N ALA A 56 -4.39 -3.88 -4.15
CA ALA A 56 -5.59 -4.34 -4.83
C ALA A 56 -5.33 -4.56 -6.33
N GLY A 57 -6.04 -5.54 -6.90
CA GLY A 57 -6.25 -5.65 -8.34
C GLY A 57 -7.23 -4.58 -8.86
N PHE A 58 -7.71 -4.76 -10.09
CA PHE A 58 -8.59 -3.79 -10.75
C PHE A 58 -10.08 -4.16 -10.71
N GLU A 59 -10.41 -5.38 -10.27
CA GLU A 59 -11.80 -5.80 -10.15
C GLU A 59 -12.42 -5.20 -8.89
N ALA A 60 -13.73 -4.92 -8.93
CA ALA A 60 -14.45 -4.34 -7.78
C ALA A 60 -14.29 -5.20 -6.51
N LEU A 61 -14.27 -6.52 -6.65
CA LEU A 61 -14.07 -7.46 -5.54
C LEU A 61 -12.67 -7.33 -4.92
N ASP A 62 -11.63 -7.07 -5.72
CA ASP A 62 -10.27 -6.90 -5.21
C ASP A 62 -10.17 -5.64 -4.34
N VAL A 63 -10.85 -4.57 -4.74
CA VAL A 63 -10.92 -3.31 -3.98
C VAL A 63 -11.69 -3.52 -2.67
N MET A 64 -12.85 -4.19 -2.73
CA MET A 64 -13.64 -4.49 -1.53
C MET A 64 -12.84 -5.34 -0.53
N GLN A 65 -12.11 -6.35 -1.01
CA GLN A 65 -11.26 -7.19 -0.18
C GLN A 65 -10.10 -6.40 0.44
N ALA A 66 -9.48 -5.49 -0.33
CA ALA A 66 -8.42 -4.63 0.19
C ALA A 66 -8.91 -3.69 1.30
N ILE A 67 -10.10 -3.10 1.15
CA ILE A 67 -10.75 -2.27 2.17
C ILE A 67 -11.01 -3.10 3.44
N LEU A 68 -11.58 -4.30 3.31
CA LEU A 68 -11.84 -5.18 4.45
C LEU A 68 -10.54 -5.52 5.21
N MET A 69 -9.46 -5.78 4.49
CA MET A 69 -8.15 -6.06 5.09
C MET A 69 -7.59 -4.85 5.83
N LEU A 70 -7.70 -3.64 5.27
CA LEU A 70 -7.29 -2.41 5.96
C LEU A 70 -8.06 -2.23 7.26
N ILE A 71 -9.38 -2.35 7.23
CA ILE A 71 -10.23 -2.20 8.44
C ILE A 71 -9.82 -3.21 9.52
N ARG A 72 -9.53 -4.47 9.13
CA ARG A 72 -9.09 -5.51 10.09
C ARG A 72 -7.73 -5.20 10.71
N GLN A 73 -6.79 -4.67 9.93
CA GLN A 73 -5.49 -4.27 10.44
C GLN A 73 -5.63 -3.10 11.43
N LEU A 74 -6.40 -2.08 11.06
CA LEU A 74 -6.67 -0.91 11.92
C LEU A 74 -7.34 -1.31 13.23
N ASN A 75 -8.39 -2.14 13.17
CA ASN A 75 -9.07 -2.62 14.37
C ASN A 75 -8.17 -3.48 15.28
N ALA A 76 -7.13 -4.10 14.73
CA ALA A 76 -6.17 -4.90 15.48
C ALA A 76 -4.90 -4.13 15.87
N GLY A 77 -4.82 -2.83 15.57
CA GLY A 77 -3.63 -2.03 15.82
C GLY A 77 -2.38 -2.51 15.08
N ARG A 78 -2.55 -3.16 13.92
CA ARG A 78 -1.45 -3.65 13.08
C ARG A 78 -1.25 -2.75 11.86
N ALA A 79 -0.01 -2.62 11.44
CA ALA A 79 0.36 -1.95 10.20
C ALA A 79 1.32 -2.86 9.42
N GLU A 80 0.79 -3.51 8.37
CA GLU A 80 1.51 -4.46 7.52
C GLU A 80 1.18 -4.22 6.05
N VAL A 81 2.09 -4.63 5.17
CA VAL A 81 1.85 -4.67 3.72
C VAL A 81 1.17 -5.99 3.37
N GLY A 82 -0.05 -5.93 2.84
CA GLY A 82 -0.84 -7.10 2.47
C GLY A 82 -1.27 -7.09 1.00
N SER A 83 -1.64 -8.24 0.46
CA SER A 83 -2.30 -8.35 -0.85
C SER A 83 -3.78 -8.69 -0.68
N GLY A 84 -4.66 -7.84 -1.21
CA GLY A 84 -6.11 -8.00 -1.24
C GLY A 84 -6.61 -8.97 -2.31
N PHE A 85 -5.72 -9.61 -3.06
CA PHE A 85 -6.08 -10.55 -4.12
C PHE A 85 -5.08 -11.71 -4.15
N ALA A 86 -5.59 -12.94 -4.20
CA ALA A 86 -4.77 -14.15 -4.08
C ALA A 86 -3.84 -14.43 -5.28
N ARG A 87 -3.91 -13.61 -6.35
CA ARG A 87 -3.34 -13.96 -7.67
C ARG A 87 -2.04 -13.28 -8.07
N ALA A 88 -1.45 -12.34 -7.31
CA ALA A 88 -0.11 -11.87 -7.68
C ALA A 88 0.79 -11.44 -6.53
N ALA A 89 2.07 -11.75 -6.78
CA ALA A 89 3.30 -11.31 -6.15
C ALA A 89 3.63 -11.94 -4.79
N SER A 90 4.49 -12.96 -4.86
CA SER A 90 5.44 -13.27 -3.78
C SER A 90 6.16 -12.01 -3.32
N SER A 91 6.52 -11.96 -2.04
CA SER A 91 7.30 -10.89 -1.37
C SER A 91 8.59 -10.46 -2.10
N HIS A 92 9.04 -11.23 -3.09
CA HIS A 92 10.27 -11.02 -3.85
C HIS A 92 10.08 -10.35 -5.23
N GLY A 93 8.85 -10.01 -5.63
CA GLY A 93 8.58 -9.51 -6.98
C GLY A 93 8.93 -10.53 -8.07
N ASN A 94 8.54 -10.27 -9.32
CA ASN A 94 8.93 -11.12 -10.44
C ASN A 94 10.37 -10.82 -10.86
N ILE A 95 11.34 -11.69 -10.53
CA ILE A 95 12.76 -11.59 -10.94
C ILE A 95 12.95 -11.88 -12.45
N ARG A 96 11.96 -11.63 -13.31
CA ARG A 96 12.09 -11.78 -14.77
C ARG A 96 11.57 -10.55 -15.52
N ARG A 97 12.43 -9.55 -15.68
CA ARG A 97 12.69 -8.92 -16.99
C ARG A 97 14.00 -8.12 -17.00
N LYS A 98 15.09 -8.75 -17.45
CA LYS A 98 16.20 -8.09 -18.16
C LYS A 98 15.82 -8.00 -19.64
N GLY A 99 16.15 -6.88 -20.30
CA GLY A 99 15.91 -6.58 -21.73
C GLY A 99 14.67 -5.70 -21.91
N TRP A 100 14.77 -4.44 -22.32
CA TRP A 100 15.66 -3.75 -23.27
C TRP A 100 15.91 -2.32 -22.78
#